data_AF-A0AAE0AV89-F1
#
_entry.id   AF-A0AAE0AV89-F1
#
_cell.length_a   1.000
_cell.length_b   1.000
_cell.length_c   1.000
_cell.angle_alpha   90.00
_cell.angle_beta   90.00
_cell.angle_gamma   90.00
#
_symmetry.space_group_name_H-M   'P 1'
#
loop_
_entity.id
_entity.type
_entity.pdbx_description
1 polymer ?
#
loop_
_entity_poly.entity_id
_entity_poly.type
_entity_poly.pdbx_seq_one_letter_code
_entity_poly.pdbx_strand_id
1 'polypeptide(L)'
;MAFVKDRQLVDSFVIGNEVIHSWKRDKVGGLLVKLDFEKAYDSIDHSFLDYALEGMGFGKRWRGWMTSCIASPTLSTLVNGSPTKEFGLERGLRQGDPLSPYLFNIAVKVLNQLLKKARELNTLRGAIFGSGKEHITHLQFTDDTIIFLEPNRGYLLNLKRILRCYEMASGLRINFQKSCIIKVGKNLSTEIDWADLFRCKMTDLPITYLGLPLDANPSKKNFWNPVIQKIENRLAPWKSRFLSKGRRLVLIKAVLSSIPIFYMSAFKMPVGVAQKIKRIQRSFFWGDGVEKRKIHTVSWEMLCRGKDKGGLGISRMLDKNRGLLAKWIWRFGWEENTLWKRVLCAKYGMNIRDLRWEWNITSNPSHLVSSVSKLHQENVQIYNIITNGFKVVVGNGERARFWKDIYWQFQPLEKAFPRVFSLAKNKMGRVSEFGSWKGSRWEWEIQLRRPLFGWEIEQ
;
A
#
# COMPACT_ATOMS: atom_id res chain seq x y z
N MET A 1 -8.88 2.94 -5.95
CA MET A 1 -8.76 4.02 -6.96
C MET A 1 -7.40 4.66 -6.79
N ALA A 2 -6.70 4.81 -7.91
CA ALA A 2 -5.40 5.47 -8.01
C ALA A 2 -5.57 6.99 -8.16
N PHE A 3 -4.47 7.75 -8.10
CA PHE A 3 -4.48 9.22 -8.29
C PHE A 3 -5.39 10.00 -7.33
N VAL A 4 -5.76 9.38 -6.21
CA VAL A 4 -6.47 10.03 -5.11
C VAL A 4 -5.44 10.45 -4.08
N LYS A 5 -5.54 11.69 -3.59
CA LYS A 5 -4.69 12.22 -2.53
C LYS A 5 -4.62 11.23 -1.36
N ASP A 6 -3.42 11.07 -0.80
CA ASP A 6 -3.15 10.26 0.38
C ASP A 6 -3.41 8.74 0.22
N ARG A 7 -3.56 8.23 -1.01
CA ARG A 7 -3.62 6.77 -1.27
C ARG A 7 -2.32 6.28 -1.90
N GLN A 8 -1.67 5.31 -1.24
CA GLN A 8 -0.46 4.70 -1.76
C GLN A 8 -0.79 3.38 -2.44
N LEU A 9 -0.12 3.10 -3.57
CA LEU A 9 -0.27 1.85 -4.31
C LEU A 9 0.02 0.62 -3.44
N VAL A 10 1.00 0.75 -2.54
CA VAL A 10 1.40 -0.30 -1.59
C VAL A 10 0.26 -0.69 -0.64
N ASP A 11 -0.70 0.21 -0.37
CA ASP A 11 -1.83 -0.09 0.52
C ASP A 11 -2.71 -1.19 -0.07
N SER A 12 -3.05 -1.07 -1.36
CA SER A 12 -3.80 -2.09 -2.09
C SER A 12 -3.04 -3.41 -2.13
N PHE A 13 -1.73 -3.37 -2.36
CA PHE A 13 -0.90 -4.58 -2.34
C PHE A 13 -0.96 -5.27 -0.97
N VAL A 14 -0.77 -4.51 0.12
CA VAL A 14 -0.79 -5.04 1.48
C VAL A 14 -2.14 -5.67 1.79
N ILE A 15 -3.25 -4.99 1.49
CA ILE A 15 -4.58 -5.55 1.72
C ILE A 15 -4.76 -6.87 0.97
N GLY A 16 -4.38 -6.95 -0.31
CA GLY A 16 -4.50 -8.19 -1.08
C GLY A 16 -3.64 -9.32 -0.51
N ASN A 17 -2.43 -9.01 -0.06
CA ASN A 17 -1.55 -9.98 0.57
C ASN A 17 -2.12 -10.46 1.93
N GLU A 18 -2.75 -9.56 2.70
CA GLU A 18 -3.40 -9.92 3.96
C GLU A 18 -4.62 -10.84 3.77
N VAL A 19 -5.40 -10.63 2.71
CA VAL A 19 -6.51 -11.51 2.30
C VAL A 19 -6.01 -12.91 1.99
N ILE A 20 -5.05 -13.03 1.07
CA ILE A 20 -4.50 -14.32 0.65
C ILE A 20 -3.90 -15.06 1.86
N HIS A 21 -3.15 -14.33 2.70
CA HIS A 21 -2.61 -14.89 3.92
C HIS A 21 -3.70 -15.40 4.88
N SER A 22 -4.81 -14.67 5.05
CA SER A 22 -5.90 -15.12 5.92
C SER A 22 -6.57 -16.38 5.37
N TRP A 23 -6.92 -16.39 4.09
CA TRP A 23 -7.51 -17.56 3.44
C TRP A 23 -6.66 -18.83 3.56
N LYS A 24 -5.34 -18.69 3.48
CA LYS A 24 -4.41 -19.82 3.67
C LYS A 24 -4.29 -20.23 5.13
N ARG A 25 -4.10 -19.28 6.05
CA ARG A 25 -3.92 -19.55 7.49
C ARG A 25 -5.17 -20.19 8.08
N ASP A 26 -6.34 -19.64 7.76
CA ASP A 26 -7.62 -20.02 8.36
C ASP A 26 -8.27 -21.20 7.62
N LYS A 27 -7.60 -21.75 6.57
CA LYS A 27 -8.06 -22.86 5.73
C LYS A 27 -9.46 -22.66 5.09
N VAL A 28 -9.93 -21.42 5.02
CA VAL A 28 -11.19 -21.05 4.35
C VAL A 28 -11.05 -21.18 2.83
N GLY A 29 -9.92 -20.71 2.30
CA GLY A 29 -9.68 -20.62 0.86
C GLY A 29 -10.55 -19.56 0.16
N GLY A 30 -10.36 -19.41 -1.16
CA GLY A 30 -11.07 -18.43 -1.97
C GLY A 30 -10.61 -18.38 -3.42
N LEU A 31 -11.37 -17.69 -4.25
CA LEU A 31 -11.02 -17.39 -5.63
C LEU A 31 -10.55 -15.93 -5.70
N LEU A 32 -9.34 -15.75 -6.21
CA LEU A 32 -8.81 -14.44 -6.57
C LEU A 32 -8.90 -14.29 -8.10
N VAL A 33 -9.71 -13.34 -8.56
CA VAL A 33 -9.85 -13.02 -9.98
C VAL A 33 -9.03 -11.77 -10.27
N LYS A 34 -7.99 -11.89 -11.09
CA LYS A 34 -7.24 -10.74 -11.61
C LYS A 34 -7.79 -10.37 -12.98
N LEU A 35 -8.27 -9.15 -13.12
CA LEU A 35 -8.81 -8.62 -14.37
C LEU A 35 -7.77 -7.78 -15.10
N ASP A 36 -7.85 -7.82 -16.43
CA ASP A 36 -7.10 -6.98 -17.35
C ASP A 36 -8.09 -6.33 -18.32
N PHE A 37 -7.98 -5.02 -18.56
CA PHE A 37 -8.85 -4.31 -19.48
C PHE A 37 -8.15 -4.12 -20.83
N GLU A 38 -8.88 -4.34 -21.93
CA GLU A 38 -8.37 -4.10 -23.28
C GLU A 38 -8.29 -2.60 -23.54
N LYS A 39 -7.06 -2.08 -23.73
CA LYS A 39 -6.82 -0.68 -24.09
C LYS A 39 -7.64 0.26 -23.21
N ALA A 40 -7.39 0.22 -21.91
CA ALA A 40 -8.31 0.75 -20.90
C ALA A 40 -8.70 2.23 -21.12
N TYR A 41 -7.74 3.08 -21.47
CA TYR A 41 -8.01 4.48 -21.79
C TYR A 41 -8.75 4.63 -23.12
N ASP A 42 -8.37 3.87 -24.14
CA ASP A 42 -8.80 4.07 -25.52
C ASP A 42 -10.24 3.56 -25.81
N SER A 43 -10.86 2.86 -24.85
CA SER A 43 -12.13 2.13 -25.06
C SER A 43 -13.34 2.73 -24.34
N ILE A 44 -13.15 3.73 -23.47
CA ILE A 44 -14.24 4.34 -22.70
C ILE A 44 -15.21 5.08 -23.63
N ASP A 45 -16.49 4.72 -23.54
CA ASP A 45 -17.56 5.45 -24.20
C ASP A 45 -17.78 6.83 -23.56
N HIS A 46 -17.84 7.87 -24.40
CA HIS A 46 -17.99 9.26 -23.93
C HIS A 46 -19.38 9.52 -23.33
N SER A 47 -20.43 8.90 -23.86
CA SER A 47 -21.81 9.05 -23.35
C SER A 47 -21.94 8.39 -21.98
N PHE A 48 -21.30 7.23 -21.79
CA PHE A 48 -21.22 6.59 -20.48
C PHE A 48 -20.50 7.45 -19.45
N LEU A 49 -19.39 8.09 -19.85
CA LEU A 49 -18.66 8.99 -18.95
C LEU A 49 -19.51 10.20 -18.55
N ASP A 50 -20.25 10.79 -19.49
CA ASP A 50 -21.19 11.87 -19.21
C ASP A 50 -22.31 11.43 -18.25
N TYR A 51 -22.89 10.24 -18.47
CA TYR A 51 -23.86 9.62 -17.57
C TYR A 51 -23.28 9.41 -16.16
N ALA A 52 -22.04 8.93 -16.06
CA ALA A 52 -21.37 8.74 -14.77
C ALA A 52 -21.12 10.08 -14.04
N LEU A 53 -20.75 11.13 -14.78
CA LEU A 53 -20.60 12.48 -14.23
C LEU A 53 -21.94 13.03 -13.73
N GLU A 54 -23.02 12.87 -14.50
CA GLU A 54 -24.35 13.30 -14.08
C GLU A 54 -24.80 12.57 -12.81
N GLY A 55 -24.63 11.24 -12.77
CA GLY A 55 -24.95 10.44 -11.58
C GLY A 55 -24.13 10.78 -10.34
N MET A 56 -22.98 11.44 -10.49
CA MET A 56 -22.17 11.96 -9.38
C MET A 56 -22.50 13.41 -9.02
N GLY A 57 -23.48 14.03 -9.67
CA GLY A 57 -23.95 15.39 -9.36
C GLY A 57 -23.17 16.50 -10.04
N PHE A 58 -22.36 16.21 -11.07
CA PHE A 58 -21.68 17.26 -11.83
C PHE A 58 -22.68 18.04 -12.69
N GLY A 59 -22.69 19.38 -12.52
CA GLY A 59 -23.62 20.25 -13.23
C GLY A 59 -23.39 20.28 -14.75
N LYS A 60 -24.45 20.58 -15.51
CA LYS A 60 -24.45 20.58 -16.99
C LYS A 60 -23.29 21.37 -17.61
N ARG A 61 -22.96 22.54 -17.06
CA ARG A 61 -21.84 23.38 -17.53
C ARG A 61 -20.49 22.65 -17.43
N TRP A 62 -20.24 22.00 -16.30
CA TRP A 62 -18.99 21.25 -16.08
C TRP A 62 -18.90 20.03 -17.00
N ARG A 63 -20.01 19.30 -17.15
CA ARG A 63 -20.12 18.17 -18.07
C ARG A 63 -19.83 18.60 -19.51
N GLY A 64 -20.43 19.71 -19.96
CA GLY A 64 -20.18 20.29 -21.28
C GLY A 64 -18.69 20.60 -21.51
N TRP A 65 -17.99 21.17 -20.52
CA TRP A 65 -16.54 21.38 -20.63
C TRP A 65 -15.76 20.08 -20.78
N MET A 66 -16.09 19.06 -19.97
CA MET A 66 -15.42 17.76 -20.07
C MET A 66 -15.67 17.10 -21.43
N THR A 67 -16.91 17.13 -21.93
CA THR A 67 -17.27 16.65 -23.26
C THR A 67 -16.48 17.37 -24.35
N SER A 68 -16.36 18.70 -24.27
CA SER A 68 -15.54 19.46 -25.22
C SER A 68 -14.07 19.02 -25.17
N CYS A 69 -13.49 18.84 -23.97
CA CYS A 69 -12.09 18.42 -23.83
C CYS A 69 -11.80 17.03 -24.43
N ILE A 70 -12.75 16.08 -24.32
CA ILE A 70 -12.56 14.71 -24.82
C ILE A 70 -12.96 14.52 -26.29
N ALA A 71 -13.89 15.32 -26.81
CA ALA A 71 -14.42 15.17 -28.17
C ALA A 71 -13.77 16.12 -29.19
N SER A 72 -13.19 17.25 -28.77
CA SER A 72 -12.52 18.17 -29.69
C SER A 72 -11.20 17.67 -30.31
N PRO A 73 -10.40 16.79 -29.66
CA PRO A 73 -9.12 16.36 -30.24
C PRO A 73 -9.29 15.47 -31.48
N THR A 74 -8.48 15.73 -32.51
CA THR A 74 -8.29 14.84 -33.65
C THR A 74 -7.00 14.02 -33.49
N LEU A 75 -6.96 12.85 -34.14
CA LEU A 75 -5.80 11.98 -34.21
C LEU A 75 -5.39 11.74 -35.65
N SER A 76 -4.09 11.47 -35.82
CA SER A 76 -3.51 10.95 -37.05
C SER A 76 -2.56 9.80 -36.69
N THR A 77 -2.53 8.76 -37.52
CA THR A 77 -1.61 7.63 -37.35
C THR A 77 -0.38 7.84 -38.23
N LEU A 78 0.80 7.62 -37.67
CA LEU A 78 2.04 7.67 -38.46
C LEU A 78 2.20 6.35 -39.23
N VAL A 79 2.17 6.41 -40.55
CA VAL A 79 2.47 5.29 -41.45
C VAL A 79 3.79 5.62 -42.15
N ASN A 80 4.81 4.79 -41.93
CA ASN A 80 6.18 5.01 -42.43
C ASN A 80 6.74 6.41 -42.10
N GLY A 81 6.43 6.92 -40.90
CA GLY A 81 6.89 8.24 -40.45
C GLY A 81 6.09 9.43 -40.96
N SER A 82 5.09 9.21 -41.82
CA SER A 82 4.20 10.26 -42.33
C SER A 82 2.81 10.17 -41.68
N PRO A 83 2.21 11.30 -41.25
CA PRO A 83 0.88 11.31 -40.68
C PRO A 83 -0.19 11.01 -41.74
N THR A 84 -1.18 10.20 -41.38
CA THR A 84 -2.40 10.00 -42.15
C THR A 84 -3.36 11.19 -42.00
N LYS A 85 -4.48 11.17 -42.73
CA LYS A 85 -5.54 12.16 -42.56
C LYS A 85 -6.07 12.16 -41.11
N GLU A 86 -6.30 13.34 -40.57
CA GLU A 86 -6.87 13.49 -39.24
C GLU A 86 -8.30 12.93 -39.17
N PHE A 87 -8.62 12.30 -38.04
CA PHE A 87 -9.95 11.82 -37.71
C PHE A 87 -10.31 12.16 -36.25
N GLY A 88 -11.60 12.36 -35.99
CA GLY A 88 -12.10 12.66 -34.65
C GLY A 88 -12.12 11.43 -33.74
N LEU A 89 -12.04 11.67 -32.43
CA LEU A 89 -12.18 10.62 -31.42
C LEU A 89 -13.66 10.39 -31.05
N GLU A 90 -14.19 9.22 -31.40
CA GLU A 90 -15.55 8.82 -31.00
C GLU A 90 -15.61 8.22 -29.59
N ARG A 91 -14.47 7.73 -29.08
CA ARG A 91 -14.34 7.11 -27.76
C ARG A 91 -12.93 7.22 -27.23
N GLY A 92 -12.78 6.93 -25.95
CA GLY A 92 -11.51 6.83 -25.26
C GLY A 92 -11.05 8.16 -24.65
N LEU A 93 -10.02 8.05 -23.84
CA LEU A 93 -9.38 9.14 -23.12
C LEU A 93 -7.92 9.24 -23.56
N ARG A 94 -7.43 10.47 -23.74
CA ARG A 94 -6.07 10.69 -24.25
C ARG A 94 -5.02 10.30 -23.23
N GLN A 95 -4.15 9.36 -23.58
CA GLN A 95 -2.99 9.04 -22.74
C GLN A 95 -2.00 10.21 -22.74
N GLY A 96 -1.52 10.58 -21.55
CA GLY A 96 -0.63 11.74 -21.34
C GLY A 96 -1.36 13.05 -21.07
N ASP A 97 -2.69 13.10 -21.20
CA ASP A 97 -3.51 14.22 -20.72
C ASP A 97 -3.65 14.17 -19.19
N PRO A 98 -3.35 15.26 -18.45
CA PRO A 98 -3.57 15.35 -17.01
C PRO A 98 -5.02 15.06 -16.54
N LEU A 99 -6.04 15.30 -17.37
CA LEU A 99 -7.45 15.06 -17.03
C LEU A 99 -7.87 13.59 -17.14
N SER A 100 -7.36 12.89 -18.15
CA SER A 100 -7.73 11.51 -18.46
C SER A 100 -7.68 10.55 -17.26
N PRO A 101 -6.67 10.55 -16.38
CA PRO A 101 -6.66 9.67 -15.21
C PRO A 101 -7.84 9.89 -14.24
N TYR A 102 -8.32 11.13 -14.10
CA TYR A 102 -9.45 11.44 -13.23
C TYR A 102 -10.77 11.01 -13.87
N LEU A 103 -10.94 11.26 -15.15
CA LEU A 103 -12.10 10.81 -15.91
C LEU A 103 -12.18 9.27 -15.96
N PHE A 104 -11.04 8.60 -16.15
CA PHE A 104 -10.95 7.14 -16.08
C PHE A 104 -11.38 6.61 -14.70
N ASN A 105 -10.92 7.25 -13.62
CA ASN A 105 -11.34 6.90 -12.26
C ASN A 105 -12.86 7.05 -12.06
N ILE A 106 -13.51 8.04 -12.69
CA ILE A 106 -14.96 8.25 -12.64
C ILE A 106 -15.69 7.12 -13.37
N ALA A 107 -15.26 6.76 -14.57
CA ALA A 107 -15.86 5.64 -15.31
C ALA A 107 -15.76 4.33 -14.50
N VAL A 108 -14.56 4.02 -14.01
CA VAL A 108 -14.29 2.79 -13.27
C VAL A 108 -14.92 2.78 -11.86
N LYS A 109 -15.23 3.96 -11.28
CA LYS A 109 -16.00 4.07 -10.04
C LYS A 109 -17.39 3.45 -10.16
N VAL A 110 -17.99 3.45 -11.36
CA VAL A 110 -19.28 2.80 -11.59
C VAL A 110 -19.17 1.29 -11.38
N LEU A 111 -18.11 0.64 -11.91
CA LEU A 111 -17.85 -0.79 -11.64
C LEU A 111 -17.69 -1.06 -10.13
N ASN A 112 -17.00 -0.16 -9.41
CA ASN A 112 -16.88 -0.25 -7.95
C ASN A 112 -18.26 -0.23 -7.26
N GLN A 113 -19.20 0.61 -7.72
CA GLN A 113 -20.57 0.67 -7.19
C GLN A 113 -21.35 -0.60 -7.53
N LEU A 114 -21.25 -1.13 -8.75
CA LEU A 114 -21.89 -2.39 -9.14
C LEU A 114 -21.45 -3.55 -8.26
N LEU A 115 -20.14 -3.68 -8.01
CA LEU A 115 -19.59 -4.72 -7.13
C LEU A 115 -20.01 -4.55 -5.66
N LYS A 116 -20.15 -3.30 -5.19
CA LYS A 116 -20.69 -3.03 -3.84
C LYS A 116 -22.16 -3.39 -3.72
N LYS A 117 -22.97 -3.00 -4.71
CA LYS A 117 -24.39 -3.32 -4.74
C LYS A 117 -24.62 -4.81 -4.82
N ALA A 118 -23.84 -5.51 -5.65
CA ALA A 118 -23.88 -6.97 -5.76
C ALA A 118 -23.58 -7.66 -4.42
N ARG A 119 -22.64 -7.11 -3.64
CA ARG A 119 -22.35 -7.55 -2.27
C ARG A 119 -23.51 -7.31 -1.32
N GLU A 120 -24.09 -6.12 -1.34
CA GLU A 120 -25.25 -5.77 -0.49
C GLU A 120 -26.46 -6.66 -0.77
N LEU A 121 -26.65 -7.05 -2.04
CA LEU A 121 -27.69 -7.98 -2.46
C LEU A 121 -27.31 -9.46 -2.23
N ASN A 122 -26.17 -9.76 -1.59
CA ASN A 122 -25.64 -11.11 -1.39
C ASN A 122 -25.45 -11.93 -2.69
N THR A 123 -25.36 -11.28 -3.84
CA THR A 123 -25.10 -11.93 -5.14
C THR A 123 -23.61 -12.18 -5.39
N LEU A 124 -22.75 -11.51 -4.62
CA LEU A 124 -21.31 -11.73 -4.54
C LEU A 124 -20.87 -11.69 -3.07
N ARG A 125 -20.02 -12.64 -2.66
CA ARG A 125 -19.38 -12.63 -1.34
C ARG A 125 -17.87 -12.66 -1.50
N GLY A 126 -17.20 -11.72 -0.84
CA GLY A 126 -15.74 -11.58 -0.88
C GLY A 126 -15.06 -12.12 0.37
N ALA A 127 -13.84 -11.65 0.65
CA ALA A 127 -13.11 -11.98 1.86
C ALA A 127 -13.68 -11.26 3.08
N ILE A 128 -13.74 -11.96 4.22
CA ILE A 128 -14.35 -11.48 5.47
C ILE A 128 -13.29 -11.49 6.58
N PHE A 129 -13.22 -10.41 7.38
CA PHE A 129 -12.27 -10.27 8.49
C PHE A 129 -12.94 -9.83 9.80
N GLY A 130 -12.24 -10.07 10.92
CA GLY A 130 -12.57 -9.52 12.24
C GLY A 130 -13.98 -9.85 12.71
N SER A 131 -14.35 -11.12 12.64
CA SER A 131 -15.69 -11.61 13.00
C SER A 131 -16.83 -10.96 12.18
N GLY A 132 -16.60 -10.69 10.88
CA GLY A 132 -17.61 -10.14 9.99
C GLY A 132 -17.62 -8.60 9.88
N LYS A 133 -16.65 -7.90 10.47
CA LYS A 133 -16.62 -6.44 10.47
C LYS A 133 -16.16 -5.83 9.15
N GLU A 134 -15.29 -6.51 8.41
CA GLU A 134 -14.74 -5.99 7.16
C GLU A 134 -14.95 -6.99 6.02
N HIS A 135 -15.60 -6.53 4.95
CA HIS A 135 -15.92 -7.32 3.76
C HIS A 135 -15.22 -6.73 2.53
N ILE A 136 -14.18 -7.42 2.06
CA ILE A 136 -13.38 -7.00 0.91
C ILE A 136 -13.77 -7.84 -0.30
N THR A 137 -14.45 -7.24 -1.26
CA THR A 137 -14.79 -7.90 -2.53
C THR A 137 -13.80 -7.59 -3.62
N HIS A 138 -13.19 -6.41 -3.64
CA HIS A 138 -12.28 -6.03 -4.71
C HIS A 138 -11.28 -4.95 -4.27
N LEU A 139 -10.14 -4.92 -4.95
CA LEU A 139 -9.17 -3.84 -4.91
C LEU A 139 -8.90 -3.40 -6.33
N GLN A 140 -8.91 -2.09 -6.52
CA GLN A 140 -8.80 -1.49 -7.83
C GLN A 140 -7.86 -0.31 -7.77
N PHE A 141 -6.88 -0.30 -8.64
CA PHE A 141 -5.91 0.76 -8.81
C PHE A 141 -5.73 0.96 -10.31
N THR A 142 -6.24 2.09 -10.84
CA THR A 142 -6.42 2.27 -12.29
C THR A 142 -7.15 1.08 -12.91
N ASP A 143 -6.59 0.54 -13.98
CA ASP A 143 -6.97 -0.66 -14.72
C ASP A 143 -6.63 -1.97 -13.97
N ASP A 144 -5.61 -1.98 -13.10
CA ASP A 144 -5.29 -3.15 -12.28
C ASP A 144 -6.40 -3.42 -11.25
N THR A 145 -7.22 -4.45 -11.52
CA THR A 145 -8.33 -4.86 -10.66
C THR A 145 -8.17 -6.30 -10.21
N ILE A 146 -8.24 -6.52 -8.90
CA ILE A 146 -8.35 -7.85 -8.30
C ILE A 146 -9.65 -7.97 -7.52
N ILE A 147 -10.32 -9.11 -7.65
CA ILE A 147 -11.60 -9.39 -7.02
C ILE A 147 -11.43 -10.65 -6.17
N PHE A 148 -11.86 -10.57 -4.92
CA PHE A 148 -11.90 -11.68 -3.98
C PHE A 148 -13.31 -12.25 -3.97
N LEU A 149 -13.43 -13.55 -4.21
CA LEU A 149 -14.68 -14.26 -4.16
C LEU A 149 -14.59 -15.50 -3.27
N GLU A 150 -15.64 -15.72 -2.50
CA GLU A 150 -15.92 -17.02 -1.90
C GLU A 150 -16.13 -18.05 -3.04
N PRO A 151 -15.63 -19.29 -2.88
CA PRO A 151 -15.64 -20.26 -3.97
C PRO A 151 -17.03 -20.85 -4.19
N ASN A 152 -17.82 -20.14 -4.99
CA ASN A 152 -19.18 -20.51 -5.32
C ASN A 152 -19.43 -20.27 -6.81
N ARG A 153 -19.99 -21.28 -7.49
CA ARG A 153 -20.30 -21.25 -8.93
C ARG A 153 -21.19 -20.05 -9.30
N GLY A 154 -22.23 -19.81 -8.49
CA GLY A 154 -23.18 -18.71 -8.67
C GLY A 154 -22.50 -17.35 -8.55
N TYR A 155 -21.65 -17.15 -7.52
CA TYR A 155 -20.92 -15.89 -7.37
C TYR A 155 -19.99 -15.60 -8.56
N LEU A 156 -19.28 -16.60 -9.08
CA LEU A 156 -18.41 -16.38 -10.24
C LEU A 156 -19.22 -16.07 -11.52
N LEU A 157 -20.35 -16.73 -11.74
CA LEU A 157 -21.26 -16.41 -12.85
C LEU A 157 -21.87 -15.01 -12.72
N ASN A 158 -22.29 -14.61 -11.52
CA ASN A 158 -22.81 -13.27 -11.27
C ASN A 158 -21.75 -12.21 -11.52
N LEU A 159 -20.51 -12.46 -11.10
CA LEU A 159 -19.39 -11.56 -11.42
C LEU A 159 -19.24 -11.41 -12.94
N LYS A 160 -19.23 -12.53 -13.68
CA LYS A 160 -19.13 -12.50 -15.15
C LYS A 160 -20.26 -11.70 -15.80
N ARG A 161 -21.50 -11.84 -15.31
CA ARG A 161 -22.66 -11.08 -15.78
C ARG A 161 -22.51 -9.57 -15.51
N ILE A 162 -22.12 -9.20 -14.29
CA ILE A 162 -21.87 -7.79 -13.92
C ILE A 162 -20.81 -7.17 -14.83
N LEU A 163 -19.72 -7.90 -15.03
CA LEU A 163 -18.61 -7.49 -15.89
C LEU A 163 -19.05 -7.31 -17.35
N ARG A 164 -19.90 -8.21 -17.87
CA ARG A 164 -20.43 -8.10 -19.23
C ARG A 164 -21.38 -6.90 -19.38
N CYS A 165 -22.27 -6.68 -18.42
CA CYS A 165 -23.15 -5.51 -18.43
C CYS A 165 -22.33 -4.21 -18.37
N TYR A 166 -21.30 -4.16 -17.53
CA TYR A 166 -20.40 -3.02 -17.44
C TYR A 166 -19.62 -2.77 -18.73
N GLU A 167 -19.11 -3.82 -19.38
CA GLU A 167 -18.47 -3.73 -20.69
C GLU A 167 -19.41 -3.13 -21.74
N MET A 168 -20.65 -3.62 -21.80
CA MET A 168 -21.65 -3.14 -22.76
C MET A 168 -22.03 -1.67 -22.51
N ALA A 169 -22.10 -1.25 -21.25
CA ALA A 169 -22.46 0.13 -20.89
C ALA A 169 -21.30 1.11 -21.06
N SER A 170 -20.09 0.72 -20.67
CA SER A 170 -18.93 1.63 -20.60
C SER A 170 -18.02 1.61 -21.81
N GLY A 171 -18.16 0.61 -22.69
CA GLY A 171 -17.20 0.32 -23.75
C GLY A 171 -15.90 -0.33 -23.25
N LEU A 172 -15.65 -0.37 -21.94
CA LEU A 172 -14.42 -0.87 -21.34
C LEU A 172 -14.40 -2.41 -21.35
N ARG A 173 -13.79 -2.98 -22.39
CA ARG A 173 -13.72 -4.44 -22.59
C ARG A 173 -12.73 -5.12 -21.67
N ILE A 174 -13.09 -6.32 -21.23
CA ILE A 174 -12.25 -7.15 -20.37
C ILE A 174 -11.47 -8.12 -21.25
N ASN A 175 -10.15 -8.12 -21.08
CA ASN A 175 -9.28 -9.08 -21.74
C ASN A 175 -9.30 -10.39 -20.95
N PHE A 176 -10.22 -11.30 -21.28
CA PHE A 176 -10.32 -12.59 -20.59
C PHE A 176 -9.09 -13.49 -20.80
N GLN A 177 -8.33 -13.31 -21.88
CA GLN A 177 -7.10 -14.06 -22.15
C GLN A 177 -5.93 -13.64 -21.22
N LYS A 178 -5.85 -12.35 -20.90
CA LYS A 178 -4.85 -11.80 -19.97
C LYS A 178 -5.31 -11.87 -18.51
N SER A 179 -6.62 -11.80 -18.27
CA SER A 179 -7.23 -12.04 -16.96
C SER A 179 -6.97 -13.48 -16.50
N CYS A 180 -7.02 -13.71 -15.19
CA CYS A 180 -6.86 -15.04 -14.64
C CYS A 180 -7.60 -15.27 -13.33
N ILE A 181 -7.89 -16.54 -13.05
CA ILE A 181 -8.37 -17.02 -11.76
C ILE A 181 -7.24 -17.71 -11.03
N ILE A 182 -7.13 -17.41 -9.74
CA ILE A 182 -6.18 -18.01 -8.83
C ILE A 182 -6.96 -18.67 -7.69
N LYS A 183 -6.74 -19.97 -7.52
CA LYS A 183 -7.24 -20.73 -6.39
C LYS A 183 -6.34 -20.47 -5.18
N VAL A 184 -6.91 -20.00 -4.08
CA VAL A 184 -6.18 -19.79 -2.82
C VAL A 184 -6.69 -20.78 -1.78
N GLY A 185 -5.78 -21.54 -1.17
CA GLY A 185 -6.12 -22.55 -0.18
C GLY A 185 -6.37 -23.94 -0.78
N LYS A 186 -6.35 -24.98 0.05
CA LYS A 186 -6.37 -26.39 -0.37
C LYS A 186 -7.77 -27.01 -0.48
N ASN A 187 -8.81 -26.33 0.03
CA ASN A 187 -10.15 -26.88 0.19
C ASN A 187 -11.12 -26.49 -0.94
N LEU A 188 -10.59 -26.07 -2.10
CA LEU A 188 -11.41 -25.67 -3.23
C LEU A 188 -11.84 -26.91 -4.00
N SER A 189 -13.14 -27.01 -4.31
CA SER A 189 -13.66 -28.13 -5.10
C SER A 189 -12.89 -28.29 -6.41
N THR A 190 -12.45 -29.52 -6.66
CA THR A 190 -11.81 -29.94 -7.90
C THR A 190 -12.82 -30.22 -9.00
N GLU A 191 -14.08 -30.42 -8.65
CA GLU A 191 -15.20 -30.71 -9.56
C GLU A 191 -15.60 -29.52 -10.44
N ILE A 192 -15.33 -28.29 -10.00
CA ILE A 192 -15.67 -27.09 -10.77
C ILE A 192 -14.45 -26.63 -11.55
N ASP A 193 -14.58 -26.63 -12.88
CA ASP A 193 -13.67 -25.89 -13.75
C ASP A 193 -14.04 -24.40 -13.73
N TRP A 194 -13.36 -23.66 -12.84
CA TRP A 194 -13.53 -22.22 -12.69
C TRP A 194 -13.00 -21.44 -13.90
N ALA A 195 -11.97 -21.96 -14.57
CA ALA A 195 -11.34 -21.33 -15.73
C ALA A 195 -12.31 -21.35 -16.91
N ASP A 196 -12.93 -22.49 -17.18
CA ASP A 196 -13.93 -22.63 -18.23
C ASP A 196 -15.19 -21.80 -17.96
N LEU A 197 -15.63 -21.76 -16.70
CA LEU A 197 -16.80 -20.98 -16.33
C LEU A 197 -16.60 -19.48 -16.58
N PHE A 198 -15.43 -18.96 -16.22
CA PHE A 198 -15.11 -17.54 -16.41
C PHE A 198 -14.52 -17.23 -17.80
N ARG A 199 -14.12 -18.26 -18.55
CA ARG A 199 -13.43 -18.20 -19.85
C ARG A 199 -12.06 -17.51 -19.77
N CYS A 200 -11.29 -17.78 -18.71
CA CYS A 200 -9.93 -17.25 -18.53
C CYS A 200 -8.97 -18.34 -18.08
N LYS A 201 -7.66 -18.07 -18.12
CA LYS A 201 -6.65 -19.01 -17.62
C LYS A 201 -6.71 -19.16 -16.10
N MET A 202 -6.39 -20.35 -15.61
CA MET A 202 -6.08 -20.57 -14.20
C MET A 202 -4.58 -20.40 -13.97
N THR A 203 -4.19 -19.76 -12.88
CA THR A 203 -2.78 -19.56 -12.51
C THR A 203 -2.56 -19.76 -11.03
N ASP A 204 -1.37 -20.19 -10.65
CA ASP A 204 -0.99 -20.37 -9.24
C ASP A 204 -0.30 -19.14 -8.66
N LEU A 205 -0.34 -19.04 -7.33
CA LEU A 205 0.49 -18.09 -6.59
C LEU A 205 1.96 -18.55 -6.59
N PRO A 206 2.93 -17.60 -6.58
CA PRO A 206 2.76 -16.16 -6.50
C PRO A 206 2.48 -15.48 -7.84
N ILE A 207 1.68 -14.40 -7.83
CA ILE A 207 1.41 -13.55 -9.00
C ILE A 207 1.89 -12.11 -8.76
N THR A 208 2.19 -11.37 -9.83
CA THR A 208 2.52 -9.95 -9.74
C THR A 208 1.24 -9.10 -9.74
N TYR A 209 1.09 -8.23 -8.75
CA TYR A 209 0.03 -7.24 -8.64
C TYR A 209 0.65 -5.88 -8.28
N LEU A 210 0.38 -4.87 -9.11
CA LEU A 210 0.94 -3.52 -8.97
C LEU A 210 2.48 -3.50 -8.88
N GLY A 211 3.14 -4.44 -9.56
CA GLY A 211 4.60 -4.58 -9.56
C GLY A 211 5.20 -5.26 -8.33
N LEU A 212 4.39 -5.79 -7.39
CA LEU A 212 4.85 -6.59 -6.25
C LEU A 212 4.28 -8.01 -6.31
N PRO A 213 5.05 -9.03 -5.89
CA PRO A 213 4.56 -10.41 -5.89
C PRO A 213 3.68 -10.69 -4.67
N LEU A 214 2.43 -11.09 -4.90
CA LEU A 214 1.50 -11.55 -3.88
C LEU A 214 1.90 -12.95 -3.39
N ASP A 215 1.83 -13.18 -2.08
CA ASP A 215 2.08 -14.49 -1.45
C ASP A 215 3.48 -15.09 -1.69
N ALA A 216 4.43 -14.25 -2.09
CA ALA A 216 5.81 -14.65 -2.22
C ALA A 216 6.58 -14.46 -0.90
N ASN A 217 7.63 -15.28 -0.68
CA ASN A 217 8.42 -15.26 0.55
C ASN A 217 9.64 -14.31 0.42
N PRO A 218 9.62 -13.13 1.07
CA PRO A 218 10.69 -12.14 0.96
C PRO A 218 11.99 -12.53 1.67
N SER A 219 11.96 -13.56 2.53
CA SER A 219 13.17 -14.06 3.21
C SER A 219 14.09 -14.83 2.26
N LYS A 220 13.56 -15.36 1.15
CA LYS A 220 14.36 -16.08 0.15
C LYS A 220 15.16 -15.10 -0.70
N LYS A 221 16.44 -15.38 -0.96
CA LYS A 221 17.29 -14.54 -1.83
C LYS A 221 16.70 -14.40 -3.24
N ASN A 222 16.17 -15.48 -3.81
CA ASN A 222 15.64 -15.51 -5.18
C ASN A 222 14.45 -14.56 -5.40
N PHE A 223 13.68 -14.26 -4.35
CA PHE A 223 12.61 -13.27 -4.38
C PHE A 223 13.09 -11.89 -4.86
N TRP A 224 14.34 -11.54 -4.50
CA TRP A 224 14.94 -10.24 -4.80
C TRP A 224 15.69 -10.21 -6.13
N ASN A 225 15.77 -11.33 -6.85
CA ASN A 225 16.47 -11.40 -8.14
C ASN A 225 15.94 -10.39 -9.17
N PRO A 226 14.61 -10.16 -9.33
CA PRO A 226 14.11 -9.14 -10.27
C PRO A 226 14.63 -7.73 -9.95
N VAL A 227 14.76 -7.40 -8.66
CA VAL A 227 15.30 -6.09 -8.21
C VAL A 227 16.79 -6.00 -8.52
N ILE A 228 17.55 -7.06 -8.24
CA ILE A 228 18.99 -7.13 -8.51
C ILE A 228 19.26 -7.03 -10.01
N GLN A 229 18.54 -7.81 -10.83
CA GLN A 229 18.65 -7.78 -12.28
C GLN A 229 18.31 -6.39 -12.84
N LYS A 230 17.28 -5.72 -12.29
CA LYS A 230 16.96 -4.35 -12.70
C LYS A 230 18.08 -3.35 -12.37
N ILE A 231 18.78 -3.52 -11.25
CA ILE A 231 19.99 -2.73 -10.92
C ILE A 231 21.11 -3.04 -11.91
N GLU A 232 21.41 -4.31 -12.16
CA GLU A 232 22.48 -4.75 -13.07
C GLU A 232 22.21 -4.28 -14.51
N ASN A 233 20.99 -4.43 -15.00
CA ASN A 233 20.58 -3.99 -16.34
C ASN A 233 20.62 -2.46 -16.50
N ARG A 234 20.37 -1.70 -15.43
CA ARG A 234 20.53 -0.23 -15.45
C ARG A 234 22.00 0.19 -15.48
N LEU A 235 22.89 -0.62 -14.92
CA LEU A 235 24.33 -0.40 -14.94
C LEU A 235 24.99 -0.80 -16.26
N ALA A 236 24.45 -1.81 -16.97
CA ALA A 236 25.07 -2.35 -18.18
C ALA A 236 25.37 -1.29 -19.28
N PRO A 237 24.47 -0.32 -19.59
CA PRO A 237 24.77 0.76 -20.53
C PRO A 237 25.83 1.74 -20.01
N TRP A 238 25.97 1.88 -18.69
CA TRP A 238 26.85 2.83 -18.04
C TRP A 238 28.25 2.24 -17.90
N LYS A 239 29.02 2.29 -18.98
CA LYS A 239 30.45 1.97 -18.93
C LYS A 239 31.13 2.94 -17.95
N SER A 240 31.50 2.43 -16.77
CA SER A 240 32.05 3.26 -15.69
C SER A 240 33.26 4.08 -16.16
N ARG A 241 34.04 3.56 -17.12
CA ARG A 241 35.20 4.23 -17.75
C ARG A 241 34.95 5.66 -18.26
N PHE A 242 33.71 6.00 -18.64
CA PHE A 242 33.35 7.34 -19.17
C PHE A 242 32.69 8.25 -18.13
N LEU A 243 32.56 7.79 -16.88
CA LEU A 243 31.88 8.52 -15.82
C LEU A 243 32.86 8.92 -14.72
N SER A 244 32.91 10.22 -14.42
CA SER A 244 33.61 10.74 -13.24
C SER A 244 33.03 10.15 -11.95
N LYS A 245 33.83 10.15 -10.86
CA LYS A 245 33.37 9.68 -9.55
C LYS A 245 32.11 10.43 -9.06
N GLY A 246 32.03 11.73 -9.35
CA GLY A 246 30.85 12.55 -9.07
C GLY A 246 29.60 12.06 -9.80
N ARG A 247 29.69 11.80 -11.12
CA ARG A 247 28.55 11.26 -11.90
C ARG A 247 28.13 9.87 -11.40
N ARG A 248 29.08 9.01 -11.07
CA ARG A 248 28.79 7.68 -10.51
C ARG A 248 28.06 7.79 -9.15
N LEU A 249 28.47 8.72 -8.29
CA LEU A 249 27.80 8.98 -7.02
C LEU A 249 26.34 9.39 -7.24
N VAL A 250 26.09 10.32 -8.16
CA VAL A 250 24.73 10.78 -8.49
C VAL A 250 23.87 9.61 -8.98
N LEU A 251 24.39 8.78 -9.89
CA LEU A 251 23.66 7.60 -10.40
C LEU A 251 23.36 6.57 -9.31
N ILE A 252 24.30 6.34 -8.37
CA ILE A 252 24.06 5.46 -7.23
C ILE A 252 22.92 5.98 -6.37
N LYS A 253 22.91 7.28 -6.07
CA LYS A 253 21.91 7.89 -5.19
C LYS A 253 20.52 7.99 -5.85
N ALA A 254 20.48 8.53 -7.07
CA ALA A 254 19.23 8.85 -7.75
C ALA A 254 18.58 7.61 -8.40
N VAL A 255 19.38 6.67 -8.91
CA VAL A 255 18.85 5.53 -9.67
C VAL A 255 19.01 4.21 -8.93
N LEU A 256 20.23 3.80 -8.58
CA LEU A 256 20.42 2.45 -8.00
C LEU A 256 19.79 2.32 -6.62
N SER A 257 19.81 3.39 -5.83
CA SER A 257 19.21 3.41 -4.50
C SER A 257 17.69 3.64 -4.50
N SER A 258 17.10 3.97 -5.66
CA SER A 258 15.66 4.14 -5.81
C SER A 258 14.95 2.88 -6.30
N ILE A 259 15.60 2.06 -7.13
CA ILE A 259 15.03 0.82 -7.68
C ILE A 259 14.46 -0.12 -6.58
N PRO A 260 15.16 -0.41 -5.46
CA PRO A 260 14.64 -1.32 -4.45
C PRO A 260 13.56 -0.72 -3.54
N ILE A 261 13.37 0.61 -3.54
CA ILE A 261 12.49 1.30 -2.57
C ILE A 261 11.09 0.68 -2.57
N PHE A 262 10.57 0.40 -3.76
CA PHE A 262 9.23 -0.11 -3.92
C PHE A 262 9.04 -1.48 -3.24
N TYR A 263 9.96 -2.42 -3.47
CA TYR A 263 9.95 -3.71 -2.76
C TYR A 263 10.21 -3.52 -1.25
N MET A 264 11.19 -2.69 -0.88
CA MET A 264 11.54 -2.43 0.51
C MET A 264 10.43 -1.72 1.31
N SER A 265 9.43 -1.14 0.64
CA SER A 265 8.27 -0.53 1.29
C SER A 265 7.26 -1.55 1.80
N ALA A 266 7.22 -2.75 1.22
CA ALA A 266 6.32 -3.83 1.60
C ALA A 266 7.04 -5.03 2.25
N PHE A 267 8.35 -5.16 2.03
CA PHE A 267 9.10 -6.36 2.41
C PHE A 267 10.39 -6.03 3.14
N LYS A 268 10.73 -6.87 4.12
CA LYS A 268 12.03 -6.84 4.78
C LYS A 268 13.10 -7.51 3.91
N MET A 269 14.16 -6.78 3.62
CA MET A 269 15.29 -7.24 2.82
C MET A 269 16.25 -8.10 3.66
N PRO A 270 16.59 -9.33 3.21
CA PRO A 270 17.62 -10.13 3.84
C PRO A 270 19.00 -9.44 3.77
N VAL A 271 19.80 -9.59 4.84
CA VAL A 271 21.16 -9.00 4.92
C VAL A 271 22.02 -9.40 3.72
N GLY A 272 21.96 -10.65 3.28
CA GLY A 272 22.72 -11.13 2.11
C GLY A 272 22.34 -10.43 0.79
N VAL A 273 21.07 -10.05 0.63
CA VAL A 273 20.60 -9.29 -0.55
C VAL A 273 21.15 -7.86 -0.48
N ALA A 274 21.06 -7.22 0.69
CA ALA A 274 21.62 -5.89 0.91
C ALA A 274 23.14 -5.85 0.67
N GLN A 275 23.86 -6.90 1.10
CA GLN A 275 25.30 -7.05 0.85
C GLN A 275 25.60 -7.23 -0.65
N LYS A 276 24.78 -7.98 -1.40
CA LYS A 276 24.93 -8.11 -2.85
C LYS A 276 24.73 -6.76 -3.55
N ILE A 277 23.69 -6.01 -3.20
CA ILE A 277 23.45 -4.65 -3.74
C ILE A 277 24.62 -3.72 -3.39
N LYS A 278 25.08 -3.74 -2.13
CA LYS A 278 26.27 -3.00 -1.68
C LYS A 278 27.49 -3.33 -2.53
N ARG A 279 27.74 -4.61 -2.84
CA ARG A 279 28.86 -5.03 -3.68
C ARG A 279 28.74 -4.47 -5.10
N ILE A 280 27.56 -4.49 -5.69
CA ILE A 280 27.29 -3.92 -7.02
C ILE A 280 27.57 -2.41 -7.02
N GLN A 281 27.01 -1.67 -6.06
CA GLN A 281 27.21 -0.23 -5.93
C GLN A 281 28.68 0.14 -5.69
N ARG A 282 29.38 -0.62 -4.83
CA ARG A 282 30.80 -0.45 -4.55
C ARG A 282 31.66 -0.72 -5.78
N SER A 283 31.37 -1.80 -6.50
CA SER A 283 32.07 -2.13 -7.74
C SER A 283 31.90 -1.03 -8.78
N PHE A 284 30.67 -0.53 -8.97
CA PHE A 284 30.39 0.56 -9.90
C PHE A 284 31.09 1.86 -9.51
N PHE A 285 31.05 2.24 -8.23
CA PHE A 285 31.68 3.47 -7.76
C PHE A 285 33.20 3.46 -7.99
N TRP A 286 33.87 2.35 -7.63
CA TRP A 286 35.33 2.28 -7.62
C TRP A 286 35.94 1.76 -8.94
N GLY A 287 35.31 0.80 -9.61
CA GLY A 287 35.87 0.09 -10.77
C GLY A 287 35.85 0.88 -12.08
N ASP A 288 36.74 0.55 -13.01
CA ASP A 288 36.93 1.28 -14.29
C ASP A 288 36.52 0.48 -15.54
N GLY A 289 35.55 -0.42 -15.38
CA GLY A 289 35.08 -1.33 -16.42
C GLY A 289 35.14 -2.77 -15.92
N VAL A 290 34.91 -3.72 -16.82
CA VAL A 290 34.73 -5.15 -16.50
C VAL A 290 36.02 -5.81 -15.96
N GLU A 291 37.21 -5.26 -16.22
CA GLU A 291 38.46 -6.01 -16.07
C GLU A 291 39.53 -5.44 -15.12
N LYS A 292 39.43 -4.20 -14.62
CA LYS A 292 40.45 -3.63 -13.70
C LYS A 292 39.90 -3.35 -12.31
N ARG A 293 40.35 -4.12 -11.31
CA ARG A 293 40.12 -3.84 -9.87
C ARG A 293 41.03 -2.68 -9.43
N LYS A 294 40.45 -1.54 -9.05
CA LYS A 294 41.17 -0.44 -8.38
C LYS A 294 41.12 -0.61 -6.87
N ILE A 295 42.17 -0.11 -6.20
CA ILE A 295 42.23 -0.02 -4.74
C ILE A 295 41.10 0.89 -4.24
N HIS A 296 40.41 0.44 -3.20
CA HIS A 296 39.40 1.24 -2.50
C HIS A 296 40.11 2.16 -1.51
N THR A 297 40.25 3.44 -1.84
CA THR A 297 40.99 4.39 -0.99
C THR A 297 40.24 4.79 0.29
N VAL A 298 38.91 4.62 0.30
CA VAL A 298 38.04 4.94 1.45
C VAL A 298 37.07 3.78 1.69
N SER A 299 36.81 3.46 2.95
CA SER A 299 35.84 2.42 3.32
C SER A 299 34.43 2.77 2.84
N TRP A 300 33.64 1.77 2.46
CA TRP A 300 32.26 2.00 2.01
C TRP A 300 31.40 2.60 3.12
N GLU A 301 31.69 2.22 4.36
CA GLU A 301 31.04 2.72 5.57
C GLU A 301 31.24 4.22 5.73
N MET A 302 32.45 4.74 5.46
CA MET A 302 32.74 6.17 5.49
C MET A 302 32.00 6.91 4.36
N LEU A 303 31.97 6.35 3.14
CA LEU A 303 31.21 6.94 2.03
C LEU A 303 29.70 7.01 2.31
N CYS A 304 29.16 6.09 3.11
CA CYS A 304 27.75 6.08 3.49
C CYS A 304 27.39 7.18 4.51
N ARG A 305 28.35 7.72 5.26
CA ARG A 305 28.08 8.78 6.25
C ARG A 305 27.59 10.06 5.58
N GLY A 306 26.89 10.90 6.33
CA GLY A 306 26.48 12.22 5.87
C GLY A 306 27.66 13.11 5.49
N LYS A 307 27.41 14.13 4.66
CA LYS A 307 28.45 15.08 4.22
C LYS A 307 29.05 15.85 5.40
N ASP A 308 28.21 16.17 6.39
CA ASP A 308 28.55 16.73 7.69
C ASP A 308 29.57 15.88 8.48
N LYS A 309 29.63 14.57 8.21
CA LYS A 309 30.55 13.63 8.85
C LYS A 309 31.68 13.18 7.91
N GLY A 310 31.98 13.97 6.88
CA GLY A 310 33.03 13.69 5.89
C GLY A 310 32.70 12.58 4.89
N GLY A 311 31.46 12.09 4.87
CA GLY A 311 31.01 11.06 3.94
C GLY A 311 30.40 11.60 2.65
N LEU A 312 29.99 10.70 1.75
CA LEU A 312 29.32 11.06 0.50
C LEU A 312 27.81 10.92 0.57
N GLY A 313 27.23 10.48 1.69
CA GLY A 313 25.79 10.33 1.91
C GLY A 313 25.16 9.23 1.07
N ILE A 314 25.88 8.13 0.80
CA ILE A 314 25.31 6.95 0.12
C ILE A 314 24.41 6.20 1.12
N SER A 315 23.14 6.00 0.77
CA SER A 315 22.19 5.34 1.67
C SER A 315 22.52 3.85 1.86
N ARG A 316 22.56 3.40 3.12
CA ARG A 316 22.64 1.97 3.46
C ARG A 316 21.27 1.33 3.24
N MET A 317 21.21 0.28 2.42
CA MET A 317 19.94 -0.37 2.05
C MET A 317 19.15 -0.90 3.25
N LEU A 318 19.83 -1.48 4.25
CA LEU A 318 19.16 -1.99 5.44
C LEU A 318 18.50 -0.89 6.27
N ASP A 319 19.18 0.25 6.46
CA ASP A 319 18.61 1.38 7.20
C ASP A 319 17.43 1.99 6.44
N LYS A 320 17.57 2.11 5.11
CA LYS A 320 16.48 2.57 4.25
C LYS A 320 15.27 1.65 4.32
N ASN A 321 15.49 0.33 4.27
CA ASN A 321 14.41 -0.64 4.41
C ASN A 321 13.74 -0.57 5.77
N ARG A 322 14.51 -0.49 6.86
CA ARG A 322 13.95 -0.34 8.21
C ARG A 322 13.17 0.96 8.37
N GLY A 323 13.65 2.08 7.81
CA GLY A 323 12.92 3.35 7.80
C GLY A 323 11.61 3.27 6.99
N LEU A 324 11.63 2.59 5.84
CA LEU A 324 10.41 2.34 5.04
C LEU A 324 9.41 1.44 5.77
N LEU A 325 9.88 0.44 6.52
CA LEU A 325 9.01 -0.39 7.35
C LEU A 325 8.48 0.39 8.57
N ALA A 326 9.31 1.21 9.22
CA ALA A 326 8.92 2.10 10.31
C ALA A 326 7.87 3.13 9.87
N LYS A 327 7.85 3.52 8.59
CA LYS A 327 6.80 4.37 8.00
C LYS A 327 5.41 3.79 8.26
N TRP A 328 5.22 2.46 8.26
CA TRP A 328 3.92 1.85 8.55
C TRP A 328 3.43 2.13 9.97
N ILE A 329 4.35 2.21 10.94
CA ILE A 329 4.03 2.53 12.33
C ILE A 329 3.57 3.99 12.45
N TRP A 330 4.29 4.91 11.80
CA TRP A 330 3.89 6.31 11.72
C TRP A 330 2.51 6.46 11.06
N ARG A 331 2.32 5.82 9.90
CA ARG A 331 1.06 5.85 9.16
C ARG A 331 -0.09 5.26 9.96
N PHE A 332 0.15 4.21 10.77
CA PHE A 332 -0.88 3.63 11.63
C PHE A 332 -1.41 4.65 12.63
N GLY A 333 -0.53 5.47 13.22
CA GLY A 333 -0.93 6.53 14.14
C GLY A 333 -1.60 7.72 13.46
N TRP A 334 -1.05 8.14 12.32
CA TRP A 334 -1.49 9.35 11.61
C TRP A 334 -2.75 9.15 10.77
N GLU A 335 -2.81 8.08 9.97
CA GLU A 335 -3.90 7.87 9.01
C GLU A 335 -5.17 7.35 9.69
N GLU A 336 -6.28 8.05 9.45
CA GLU A 336 -7.59 7.73 9.99
C GLU A 336 -8.43 6.93 8.99
N ASN A 337 -9.14 5.90 9.48
CA ASN A 337 -10.17 5.16 8.75
C ASN A 337 -9.76 4.58 7.38
N THR A 338 -8.46 4.43 7.12
CA THR A 338 -7.96 3.82 5.88
C THR A 338 -8.28 2.33 5.83
N LEU A 339 -8.53 1.81 4.64
CA LEU A 339 -8.92 0.40 4.45
C LEU A 339 -7.82 -0.55 4.93
N TRP A 340 -6.54 -0.25 4.66
CA TRP A 340 -5.43 -1.10 5.09
C TRP A 340 -5.36 -1.19 6.63
N LYS A 341 -5.57 -0.08 7.33
CA LYS A 341 -5.57 -0.05 8.80
C LYS A 341 -6.74 -0.86 9.35
N ARG A 342 -7.95 -0.67 8.79
CA ARG A 342 -9.15 -1.44 9.19
C ARG A 342 -8.97 -2.94 9.00
N VAL A 343 -8.37 -3.37 7.89
CA VAL A 343 -8.09 -4.78 7.61
C VAL A 343 -7.08 -5.36 8.59
N LEU A 344 -5.98 -4.66 8.87
CA LEU A 344 -5.00 -5.12 9.85
C LEU A 344 -5.62 -5.20 11.26
N CYS A 345 -6.34 -4.16 11.69
CA CYS A 345 -7.03 -4.15 12.98
C CYS A 345 -8.04 -5.30 13.10
N ALA A 346 -8.87 -5.51 12.08
CA ALA A 346 -9.84 -6.60 12.04
C ALA A 346 -9.16 -7.98 12.08
N LYS A 347 -8.06 -8.16 11.36
CA LYS A 347 -7.35 -9.45 11.27
C LYS A 347 -6.57 -9.79 12.53
N TYR A 348 -5.96 -8.79 13.17
CA TYR A 348 -5.02 -8.98 14.28
C TYR A 348 -5.59 -8.59 15.65
N GLY A 349 -6.85 -8.14 15.72
CA GLY A 349 -7.49 -7.75 16.97
C GLY A 349 -7.06 -6.39 17.52
N MET A 350 -6.34 -5.59 16.72
CA MET A 350 -5.87 -4.27 17.14
C MET A 350 -7.04 -3.26 17.18
N ASN A 351 -6.99 -2.27 18.06
CA ASN A 351 -8.00 -1.22 18.09
C ASN A 351 -7.72 -0.16 17.01
N ILE A 352 -8.68 0.06 16.11
CA ILE A 352 -8.55 1.01 15.00
C ILE A 352 -8.29 2.46 15.44
N ARG A 353 -8.73 2.81 16.66
CA ARG A 353 -8.57 4.16 17.22
C ARG A 353 -7.20 4.37 17.85
N ASP A 354 -6.44 3.30 18.13
CA ASP A 354 -5.11 3.43 18.70
C ASP A 354 -4.18 4.22 17.77
N LEU A 355 -3.32 5.01 18.40
CA LEU A 355 -2.28 5.81 17.76
C LEU A 355 -0.96 5.05 17.62
N ARG A 356 -0.79 3.97 18.39
CA ARG A 356 0.46 3.19 18.43
C ARG A 356 0.25 1.83 17.78
N TRP A 357 1.29 1.38 17.08
CA TRP A 357 1.37 0.02 16.58
C TRP A 357 1.44 -0.97 17.75
N GLU A 358 0.72 -2.09 17.64
CA GLU A 358 0.76 -3.15 18.63
C GLU A 358 1.93 -4.11 18.35
N TRP A 359 2.85 -4.21 19.31
CA TRP A 359 4.07 -5.00 19.18
C TRP A 359 3.83 -6.51 19.42
N ASN A 360 2.87 -6.85 20.27
CA ASN A 360 2.60 -8.21 20.71
C ASN A 360 1.46 -8.83 19.89
N ILE A 361 1.77 -9.23 18.66
CA ILE A 361 0.82 -9.92 17.80
C ILE A 361 0.93 -11.42 18.08
N THR A 362 -0.07 -11.97 18.78
CA THR A 362 -0.11 -13.37 19.22
C THR A 362 -0.43 -14.36 18.09
N SER A 363 -1.04 -13.90 17.00
CA SER A 363 -1.37 -14.73 15.83
C SER A 363 -0.20 -14.86 14.85
N ASN A 364 -0.15 -15.96 14.08
CA ASN A 364 0.78 -16.14 12.94
C ASN A 364 0.66 -14.95 11.95
N PRO A 365 1.60 -13.98 11.97
CA PRO A 365 1.45 -12.73 11.23
C PRO A 365 2.03 -12.85 9.82
N SER A 366 1.50 -12.04 8.90
CA SER A 366 2.06 -11.94 7.56
C SER A 366 3.49 -11.42 7.59
N HIS A 367 4.24 -11.58 6.50
CA HIS A 367 5.63 -11.13 6.43
C HIS A 367 5.81 -9.64 6.76
N LEU A 368 4.94 -8.76 6.25
CA LEU A 368 5.02 -7.32 6.54
C LEU A 368 4.78 -7.07 8.04
N VAL A 369 3.66 -7.58 8.56
CA VAL A 369 3.24 -7.37 9.94
C VAL A 369 4.26 -7.94 10.93
N SER A 370 4.78 -9.13 10.64
CA SER A 370 5.88 -9.75 11.40
C SER A 370 7.14 -8.87 11.37
N SER A 371 7.50 -8.34 10.20
CA SER A 371 8.70 -7.51 10.06
C SER A 371 8.58 -6.18 10.79
N VAL A 372 7.43 -5.50 10.66
CA VAL A 372 7.15 -4.22 11.33
C VAL A 372 7.12 -4.41 12.85
N SER A 373 6.45 -5.45 13.33
CA SER A 373 6.31 -5.71 14.77
C SER A 373 7.63 -6.12 15.42
N LYS A 374 8.59 -6.68 14.68
CA LYS A 374 9.92 -7.03 15.21
C LYS A 374 10.96 -5.91 15.09
N LEU A 375 10.64 -4.79 14.44
CA LEU A 375 11.59 -3.68 14.27
C LEU A 375 12.15 -3.19 15.61
N HIS A 376 11.34 -3.17 16.67
CA HIS A 376 11.77 -2.69 17.98
C HIS A 376 12.86 -3.56 18.62
N GLN A 377 12.85 -4.87 18.33
CA GLN A 377 13.80 -5.84 18.87
C GLN A 377 15.12 -5.80 18.10
N GLU A 378 15.05 -5.49 16.81
CA GLU A 378 16.20 -5.56 15.91
C GLU A 378 17.05 -4.29 15.90
N ASN A 379 16.48 -3.14 16.29
CA ASN A 379 17.20 -1.87 16.28
C ASN A 379 16.63 -0.89 17.31
N VAL A 380 17.34 -0.76 18.43
CA VAL A 380 17.01 0.16 19.54
C VAL A 380 16.93 1.61 19.08
N GLN A 381 17.79 2.05 18.14
CA GLN A 381 17.76 3.43 17.66
C GLN A 381 16.46 3.72 16.91
N ILE A 382 16.01 2.80 16.06
CA ILE A 382 14.75 2.95 15.32
C ILE A 382 13.57 2.90 16.28
N TYR A 383 13.60 1.99 17.26
CA TYR A 383 12.60 1.97 18.31
C TYR A 383 12.51 3.32 19.03
N ASN A 384 13.65 3.88 19.46
CA ASN A 384 13.70 5.17 20.15
C ASN A 384 13.19 6.32 19.26
N ILE A 385 13.51 6.31 17.97
CA ILE A 385 12.98 7.30 17.01
C ILE A 385 11.45 7.17 16.90
N ILE A 386 10.92 5.95 16.88
CA ILE A 386 9.48 5.71 16.80
C ILE A 386 8.78 6.06 18.12
N THR A 387 9.37 5.75 19.27
CA THR A 387 8.70 5.97 20.56
C THR A 387 8.80 7.41 21.03
N ASN A 388 9.96 8.05 20.83
CA ASN A 388 10.24 9.41 21.32
C ASN A 388 10.12 10.47 20.23
N GLY A 389 10.14 10.08 18.95
CA GLY A 389 10.01 11.02 17.83
C GLY A 389 8.57 11.46 17.54
N PHE A 390 7.59 10.94 18.28
CA PHE A 390 6.17 11.28 18.10
C PHE A 390 5.61 12.00 19.33
N LYS A 391 4.97 13.13 19.07
CA LYS A 391 4.15 13.85 20.04
C LYS A 391 2.70 13.81 19.58
N VAL A 392 1.83 13.38 20.48
CA VAL A 392 0.38 13.38 20.24
C VAL A 392 -0.16 14.75 20.60
N VAL A 393 -0.87 15.38 19.67
CA VAL A 393 -1.66 16.59 19.96
C VAL A 393 -3.09 16.14 20.23
N VAL A 394 -3.58 16.38 21.44
CA VAL A 394 -4.93 15.98 21.84
C VAL A 394 -5.94 16.90 21.17
N GLY A 395 -6.82 16.32 20.34
CA GLY A 395 -8.03 16.95 19.85
C GLY A 395 -9.22 16.63 20.76
N ASN A 396 -10.16 15.82 20.27
CA ASN A 396 -11.34 15.39 21.04
C ASN A 396 -11.06 14.34 22.13
N GLY A 397 -9.81 13.91 22.30
CA GLY A 397 -9.41 12.94 23.33
C GLY A 397 -9.80 11.49 23.09
N GLU A 398 -10.53 11.16 22.00
CA GLU A 398 -11.08 9.81 21.78
C GLU A 398 -10.05 8.77 21.31
N ARG A 399 -8.87 9.20 20.89
CA ARG A 399 -7.81 8.33 20.34
C ARG A 399 -6.59 8.23 21.25
N ALA A 400 -6.27 9.31 21.94
CA ALA A 400 -5.11 9.38 22.83
C ALA A 400 -5.39 8.62 24.12
N ARG A 401 -4.52 7.67 24.47
CA ARG A 401 -4.57 6.96 25.75
C ARG A 401 -4.01 7.86 26.85
N PHE A 402 -4.82 8.10 27.87
CA PHE A 402 -4.52 9.09 28.92
C PHE A 402 -3.18 8.81 29.63
N TRP A 403 -2.90 7.55 29.97
CA TRP A 403 -1.68 7.22 30.71
C TRP A 403 -0.46 6.91 29.84
N LYS A 404 -0.68 6.39 28.62
CA LYS A 404 0.36 5.70 27.83
C LYS A 404 0.91 6.50 26.65
N ASP A 405 0.14 7.46 26.15
CA ASP A 405 0.58 8.30 25.03
C ASP A 405 1.35 9.52 25.52
N ILE A 406 2.31 9.97 24.71
CA ILE A 406 3.11 11.17 24.97
C ILE A 406 2.36 12.34 24.33
N TYR A 407 1.45 12.94 25.08
CA TYR A 407 0.78 14.19 24.70
C TYR A 407 1.07 15.36 25.64
N TRP A 408 1.67 15.07 26.79
CA TRP A 408 2.10 16.06 27.77
C TRP A 408 3.61 15.93 28.00
N GLN A 409 4.33 17.04 27.85
CA GLN A 409 5.80 17.08 27.89
C GLN A 409 6.47 16.04 26.95
N PHE A 410 7.46 15.29 27.46
CA PHE A 410 8.31 14.36 26.68
C PHE A 410 8.23 12.90 27.16
N GLN A 411 7.27 12.57 28.04
CA GLN A 411 7.08 11.20 28.53
C GLN A 411 5.61 10.88 28.82
N PRO A 412 5.20 9.60 28.81
CA PRO A 412 3.85 9.21 29.21
C PRO A 412 3.54 9.57 30.67
N LEU A 413 2.27 9.86 30.99
CA LEU A 413 1.84 10.15 32.36
C LEU A 413 2.09 8.98 33.32
N GLU A 414 2.04 7.72 32.85
CA GLU A 414 2.37 6.55 33.69
C GLU A 414 3.83 6.57 34.20
N LYS A 415 4.74 7.23 33.47
CA LYS A 415 6.14 7.38 33.87
C LYS A 415 6.37 8.62 34.72
N ALA A 416 5.67 9.71 34.41
CA ALA A 416 5.74 10.94 35.19
C ALA A 416 5.12 10.76 36.59
N PHE A 417 3.99 10.07 36.68
CA PHE A 417 3.21 9.89 37.91
C PHE A 417 2.97 8.39 38.22
N PRO A 418 4.03 7.60 38.48
CA PRO A 418 3.91 6.14 38.61
C PRO A 418 3.02 5.72 39.79
N ARG A 419 3.02 6.49 40.89
CA ARG A 419 2.16 6.23 42.05
C ARG A 419 0.68 6.46 41.74
N VAL A 420 0.32 7.61 41.15
CA VAL A 420 -1.05 7.92 40.74
C VAL A 420 -1.55 6.90 39.71
N PHE A 421 -0.72 6.57 38.71
CA PHE A 421 -1.03 5.53 37.73
C PHE A 421 -1.27 4.16 38.37
N SER A 422 -0.47 3.79 39.38
CA SER A 422 -0.67 2.54 40.11
C SER A 422 -2.06 2.48 40.75
N LEU A 423 -2.56 3.60 41.27
CA LEU A 423 -3.85 3.74 41.96
C LEU A 423 -5.03 3.95 41.00
N ALA A 424 -4.80 4.37 39.76
CA ALA A 424 -5.84 4.60 38.76
C ALA A 424 -6.67 3.34 38.49
N LYS A 425 -8.00 3.49 38.53
CA LYS A 425 -8.94 2.41 38.18
C LYS A 425 -8.88 2.10 36.69
N ASN A 426 -8.90 3.13 35.85
CA ASN A 426 -8.80 3.00 34.40
C ASN A 426 -7.36 3.27 33.94
N LYS A 427 -6.58 2.22 33.64
CA LYS A 427 -5.18 2.34 33.18
C LYS A 427 -5.02 2.40 31.66
N MET A 428 -6.06 2.03 30.91
CA MET A 428 -6.04 1.93 29.45
C MET A 428 -7.01 2.92 28.78
N GLY A 429 -7.68 3.76 29.57
CA GLY A 429 -8.66 4.71 29.11
C GLY A 429 -8.09 5.81 28.24
N ARG A 430 -9.01 6.51 27.59
CA ARG A 430 -8.71 7.60 26.67
C ARG A 430 -8.87 8.95 27.32
N VAL A 431 -8.19 9.97 26.81
CA VAL A 431 -8.25 11.32 27.37
C VAL A 431 -9.69 11.82 27.52
N SER A 432 -10.58 11.52 26.57
CA SER A 432 -12.00 11.88 26.62
C SER A 432 -12.79 11.25 27.78
N GLU A 433 -12.26 10.20 28.41
CA GLU A 433 -12.88 9.47 29.52
C GLU A 433 -12.45 9.99 30.90
N PHE A 434 -11.44 10.87 30.97
CA PHE A 434 -10.90 11.39 32.23
C PHE A 434 -11.35 12.82 32.51
N GLY A 435 -12.50 13.25 31.97
CA GLY A 435 -13.01 14.57 32.25
C GLY A 435 -14.27 14.91 31.47
N SER A 436 -14.78 16.10 31.75
CA SER A 436 -15.95 16.66 31.08
C SER A 436 -15.79 18.17 30.92
N TRP A 437 -16.53 18.73 29.96
CA TRP A 437 -16.61 20.18 29.81
C TRP A 437 -17.63 20.74 30.80
N LYS A 438 -17.16 21.62 31.70
CA LYS A 438 -18.02 22.48 32.51
C LYS A 438 -17.92 23.91 31.98
N GLY A 439 -18.93 24.33 31.23
CA GLY A 439 -18.88 25.57 30.46
C GLY A 439 -17.75 25.52 29.43
N SER A 440 -16.85 26.51 29.46
CA SER A 440 -15.69 26.60 28.56
C SER A 440 -14.39 26.01 29.13
N ARG A 441 -14.46 25.28 30.25
CA ARG A 441 -13.29 24.67 30.90
C ARG A 441 -13.42 23.15 30.93
N TRP A 442 -12.32 22.48 30.59
CA TRP A 442 -12.18 21.05 30.79
C TRP A 442 -11.83 20.76 32.25
N GLU A 443 -12.62 19.94 32.92
CA GLU A 443 -12.37 19.46 34.28
C GLU A 443 -11.96 17.99 34.25
N TRP A 444 -10.82 17.68 34.87
CA TRP A 444 -10.29 16.31 34.93
C TRP A 444 -10.94 15.52 36.06
N GLU A 445 -11.38 14.31 35.74
CA GLU A 445 -12.01 13.36 36.66
C GLU A 445 -11.23 12.04 36.62
N ILE A 446 -10.21 11.92 37.47
CA ILE A 446 -9.37 10.71 37.55
C ILE A 446 -9.89 9.83 38.69
N GLN A 447 -10.48 8.69 38.33
CA GLN A 447 -10.97 7.73 39.32
C GLN A 447 -9.82 6.87 39.89
N LEU A 448 -9.60 6.99 41.20
CA LEU A 448 -8.57 6.26 41.95
C LEU A 448 -9.18 5.17 42.84
N ARG A 449 -8.39 4.15 43.17
CA ARG A 449 -8.80 3.06 44.08
C ARG A 449 -8.93 3.51 45.54
N ARG A 450 -8.23 4.57 45.93
CA ARG A 450 -8.31 5.23 47.24
C ARG A 450 -7.99 6.73 47.09
N PRO A 451 -8.35 7.57 48.08
CA PRO A 451 -7.89 8.96 48.13
C PRO A 451 -6.36 9.05 48.13
N LEU A 452 -5.83 10.13 47.55
CA LEU A 452 -4.41 10.45 47.60
C LEU A 452 -4.04 10.96 48.99
N PHE A 453 -2.88 10.54 49.50
CA PHE A 453 -2.29 11.18 50.68
C PHE A 453 -1.71 12.56 50.31
N GLY A 454 -1.53 13.46 51.29
CA GLY A 454 -1.04 14.82 51.03
C GLY A 454 0.24 14.87 50.19
N TRP A 455 1.20 13.98 50.47
CA TRP A 455 2.46 13.87 49.73
C TRP A 455 2.32 13.25 48.32
N GLU A 456 1.17 12.69 47.96
CA GLU A 456 0.87 12.19 46.61
C GLU A 456 0.14 13.24 45.77
N ILE A 457 -0.38 14.31 46.38
CA ILE A 457 -1.05 15.43 45.69
C ILE A 457 -0.02 16.44 45.15
N GLU A 458 1.14 16.54 45.80
CA GLU A 458 2.23 17.45 45.41
C GLU A 458 3.11 16.92 44.25
N GLN A 459 2.96 15.64 43.89
CA GLN A 459 3.63 15.04 42.73
C GLN A 459 2.96 15.44 41.43
#